data_AF-A0A391NYZ3-F1
#
_entry.id   AF-A0A391NYZ3-F1
#
_cell.length_a   1.000
_cell.length_b   1.000
_cell.length_c   1.000
_cell.angle_alpha   90.00
_cell.angle_beta   90.00
_cell.angle_gamma   90.00
#
_symmetry.space_group_name_H-M   'P 1'
#
loop_
_entity.id
_entity.type
_entity.pdbx_description
1 polymer ?
#
loop_
_entity_poly.entity_id
_entity_poly.type
_entity_poly.pdbx_seq_one_letter_code
_entity_poly.pdbx_strand_id
1 'polypeptide(L)' 'MHEKIADIQNSIWKAYKDYTRHRDMKQYQADMRKVGVKYQNDPLMLRFYNNLAITWTPVIVAIQQEWNRREQA' A
#
# COMPACT_ATOMS: atom_id res chain seq x y z
N MET A 1 -1.04 -13.46 16.18
CA MET A 1 -0.19 -12.30 15.82
C MET A 1 0.49 -12.50 14.46
N HIS A 2 1.22 -13.60 14.26
CA HIS A 2 1.87 -13.91 12.97
C HIS A 2 0.91 -13.89 11.77
N GLU A 3 -0.29 -14.45 11.91
CA GLU A 3 -1.31 -14.43 10.85
C GLU A 3 -1.78 -13.01 10.50
N LYS A 4 -1.89 -12.11 11.49
CA LYS A 4 -2.27 -10.70 11.27
C LYS A 4 -1.15 -9.93 10.58
N ILE A 5 0.11 -10.19 10.94
CA ILE A 5 1.28 -9.63 10.25
C ILE A 5 1.28 -10.07 8.78
N ALA A 6 1.11 -11.38 8.54
CA ALA A 6 1.05 -11.94 7.20
C ALA A 6 -0.11 -11.34 6.38
N ASP A 7 -1.30 -11.21 6.97
CA ASP A 7 -2.46 -10.58 6.32
C ASP A 7 -2.19 -9.12 5.91
N ILE A 8 -1.58 -8.31 6.78
CA ILE A 8 -1.21 -6.92 6.47
C ILE A 8 -0.21 -6.88 5.31
N GLN A 9 0.87 -7.66 5.39
CA GLN A 9 1.89 -7.69 4.35
C GLN A 9 1.32 -8.15 3.01
N ASN A 10 0.51 -9.21 3.00
CA ASN A 10 -0.14 -9.72 1.80
C ASN A 10 -1.12 -8.71 1.20
N SER A 11 -1.85 -7.98 2.04
CA SER A 11 -2.81 -6.95 1.58
C SER A 11 -2.09 -5.76 0.94
N ILE A 12 -1.02 -5.26 1.57
CA ILE A 12 -0.19 -4.19 0.99
C ILE A 12 0.47 -4.64 -0.31
N TRP A 13 1.01 -5.87 -0.34
CA TRP A 13 1.60 -6.44 -1.55
C TRP A 13 0.59 -6.58 -2.69
N LYS A 14 -0.66 -6.96 -2.37
CA LYS A 14 -1.74 -6.99 -3.35
C LYS A 14 -2.03 -5.59 -3.90
N ALA A 15 -2.21 -4.59 -3.03
CA ALA A 15 -2.47 -3.20 -3.44
C ALA A 15 -1.34 -2.67 -4.35
N TYR A 16 -0.08 -2.95 -4.02
CA TYR A 16 1.06 -2.65 -4.86
C TYR A 16 0.96 -3.32 -6.25
N LYS A 17 0.69 -4.62 -6.32
CA LYS A 17 0.56 -5.34 -7.60
C LYS A 17 -0.60 -4.83 -8.45
N ASP A 18 -1.72 -4.49 -7.83
CA ASP A 18 -2.86 -3.94 -8.54
C ASP A 18 -2.53 -2.54 -9.08
N TYR A 19 -1.84 -1.72 -8.30
CA TYR A 19 -1.34 -0.42 -8.75
C TYR A 19 -0.37 -0.55 -9.93
N THR A 20 0.58 -1.50 -9.91
CA THR A 20 1.51 -1.71 -11.04
C THR A 20 0.83 -2.17 -12.33
N ARG A 21 -0.35 -2.78 -12.23
CA ARG A 21 -1.14 -3.21 -13.39
C ARG A 21 -2.06 -2.13 -13.93
N HIS A 22 -2.71 -1.38 -13.04
CA HIS A 22 -3.82 -0.49 -13.40
C HIS A 22 -3.45 0.99 -13.34
N ARG A 23 -2.32 1.34 -12.70
CA ARG A 23 -1.87 2.71 -12.44
C ARG A 23 -2.90 3.60 -11.74
N ASP A 24 -3.86 2.98 -11.05
CA ASP A 24 -4.93 3.70 -10.35
C ASP A 24 -4.50 4.04 -8.91
N MET A 25 -4.03 5.27 -8.74
CA MET A 25 -3.63 5.79 -7.43
C MET A 25 -4.82 5.89 -6.45
N LYS A 26 -6.03 6.15 -6.94
CA LYS A 26 -7.22 6.24 -6.06
C LYS A 26 -7.56 4.87 -5.51
N GLN A 27 -7.52 3.84 -6.36
CA GLN A 27 -7.72 2.46 -5.95
C GLN A 27 -6.65 2.01 -4.94
N TYR A 28 -5.37 2.32 -5.19
CA TYR A 28 -4.28 2.03 -4.26
C TYR A 28 -4.54 2.65 -2.87
N GLN A 29 -4.86 3.94 -2.82
CA GLN A 29 -5.15 4.62 -1.55
C GLN A 29 -6.37 4.03 -0.83
N ALA A 30 -7.41 3.67 -1.58
CA ALA A 30 -8.59 3.03 -1.03
C ALA A 30 -8.27 1.67 -0.42
N ASP A 31 -7.44 0.85 -1.09
CA ASP A 31 -7.05 -0.46 -0.59
C ASP A 31 -6.14 -0.37 0.63
N MET A 32 -5.18 0.57 0.66
CA MET A 32 -4.39 0.84 1.86
C MET A 32 -5.29 1.26 3.03
N ARG A 33 -6.22 2.20 2.82
CA ARG A 33 -7.17 2.64 3.86
C ARG A 33 -7.99 1.48 4.41
N LYS A 34 -8.44 0.54 3.58
CA LYS A 34 -9.19 -0.65 4.04
C LYS A 34 -8.38 -1.48 5.03
N VAL A 35 -7.07 -1.66 4.81
CA VAL A 35 -6.20 -2.38 5.75
C VAL A 35 -6.11 -1.64 7.08
N GLY A 36 -5.92 -0.32 7.05
CA GLY A 36 -5.90 0.50 8.27
C GLY A 36 -7.20 0.41 9.08
N VAL A 37 -8.35 0.50 8.41
CA VAL A 37 -9.68 0.35 9.04
C VAL A 37 -9.88 -1.04 9.63
N LYS A 38 -9.44 -2.10 8.94
CA LYS A 38 -9.54 -3.49 9.43
C LYS A 38 -8.84 -3.67 10.78
N TYR A 39 -7.71 -3.00 10.99
CA TYR A 39 -6.90 -3.12 12.20
C TYR A 39 -7.03 -1.95 13.19
N GLN A 40 -7.99 -1.05 13.00
CA GLN A 40 -8.12 0.17 13.82
C GLN A 40 -8.28 -0.08 15.33
N ASN A 41 -8.88 -1.22 15.71
CA ASN A 41 -9.09 -1.62 17.11
C ASN A 41 -7.99 -2.55 17.65
N ASP A 42 -6.90 -2.77 16.90
CA ASP A 42 -5.73 -3.55 17.30
C ASP A 42 -4.49 -2.63 17.25
N PRO A 43 -4.16 -1.90 18.34
CA PRO A 43 -3.16 -0.85 18.31
C PRO A 43 -1.77 -1.30 17.84
N LEU A 44 -1.38 -2.53 18.17
CA LEU A 44 -0.10 -3.09 17.76
C LEU A 44 -0.08 -3.34 16.25
N MET A 45 -1.13 -3.94 15.70
CA MET A 45 -1.24 -4.18 14.26
C MET A 45 -1.46 -2.90 13.46
N LEU A 46 -2.18 -1.93 14.01
CA LEU A 46 -2.32 -0.61 13.41
C LEU A 46 -0.97 0.11 13.33
N ARG A 47 -0.15 0.06 14.39
CA ARG A 47 1.20 0.61 14.37
C ARG A 47 2.08 -0.10 13.32
N PHE A 48 1.99 -1.42 13.24
CA PHE A 48 2.71 -2.18 12.21
C PHE A 48 2.30 -1.77 10.79
N TYR A 49 0.99 -1.71 10.52
CA TYR A 49 0.45 -1.23 9.24
C TYR A 49 0.91 0.19 8.91
N ASN A 50 0.83 1.13 9.86
CA ASN A 50 1.21 2.53 9.63
C ASN A 50 2.70 2.65 9.27
N ASN A 51 3.56 1.91 9.94
CA ASN A 51 4.99 1.88 9.62
C ASN A 51 5.22 1.40 8.18
N LEU A 52 4.54 0.32 7.76
CA LEU A 52 4.65 -0.17 6.38
C LEU A 52 4.07 0.83 5.37
N ALA A 53 2.92 1.44 5.64
CA ALA A 53 2.32 2.42 4.75
C ALA A 53 3.25 3.63 4.50
N ILE A 54 3.92 4.11 5.55
CA ILE A 54 4.95 5.15 5.44
C ILE A 54 6.11 4.68 4.55
N THR A 55 6.62 3.45 4.77
CA THR A 55 7.72 2.90 3.97
C THR A 55 7.36 2.73 2.49
N TRP A 56 6.13 2.34 2.16
CA TRP A 56 5.70 2.10 0.78
C TRP A 56 5.36 3.37 -0.01
N THR A 57 5.03 4.47 0.69
CA THR A 57 4.67 5.74 0.06
C THR A 57 5.73 6.25 -0.94
N PRO A 58 7.02 6.38 -0.59
CA PRO A 58 8.03 6.84 -1.56
C PRO A 58 8.20 5.90 -2.76
N VAL A 59 8.05 4.58 -2.57
CA VAL A 59 8.15 3.59 -3.66
C VAL A 59 7.05 3.81 -4.69
N ILE A 60 5.81 3.98 -4.25
CA ILE A 60 4.66 4.20 -5.13
C ILE A 60 4.77 5.53 -5.89
N VAL A 61 5.23 6.59 -5.22
CA VAL A 61 5.48 7.89 -5.86
C VAL A 61 6.57 7.79 -6.91
N ALA A 62 7.68 7.12 -6.62
CA ALA A 62 8.77 6.93 -7.57
C ALA A 62 8.32 6.15 -8.83
N ILE A 63 7.47 5.12 -8.65
CA ILE A 63 6.88 4.38 -9.77
C ILE A 63 5.99 5.28 -10.63
N GLN A 64 5.15 6.12 -10.03
CA GLN A 64 4.33 7.07 -10.78
C GLN A 64 5.18 8.03 -11.61
N GLN A 65 6.23 8.59 -11.00
CA GLN A 65 7.15 9.52 -11.66
C GLN A 65 7.87 8.85 -12.84
N GLU A 66 8.30 7.59 -12.67
CA GLU A 66 8.92 6.80 -13.73
C GLU A 66 8.00 6.64 -14.94
N TRP A 67 6.73 6.29 -14.72
CA TRP A 67 5.77 6.14 -15.82
C TRP A 67 5.49 7.47 -16.51
N ASN A 68 5.28 8.54 -15.75
CA ASN A 68 5.03 9.87 -16.33
C ASN A 68 6.21 10.31 -17.21
N ARG A 69 7.45 10.02 -16.79
CA ARG A 69 8.64 10.34 -17.58
C ARG A 69 8.69 9.55 -18.89
N ARG A 70 8.30 8.28 -18.88
CA ARG A 70 8.28 7.42 -20.07
C ARG A 70 7.19 7.79 -21.06
N GLU A 71 6.08 8.35 -20.61
CA GLU A 71 5.00 8.82 -21.50
C GLU A 71 5.34 10.16 -22.19
N GLN A 72 6.33 10.89 -21.65
CA GLN A 72 6.79 12.17 -22.19
C GLN A 72 8.05 12.05 -23.08
N ALA A 73 8.64 10.85 -23.16
CA ALA A 73 9.84 10.54 -23.94
C ALA A 73 9.46 9.86 -25.27
#